data_AF-A0A2H6AKP7-F1
#
_entry.id   AF-A0A2H6AKP7-F1
#
_cell.length_a   1.000
_cell.length_b   1.000
_cell.length_c   1.000
_cell.angle_alpha   90.00
_cell.angle_beta   90.00
_cell.angle_gamma   90.00
#
_symmetry.space_group_name_H-M   'P 1'
#
loop_
_entity.id
_entity.type
_entity.pdbx_description
1 polymer ?
#
loop_
_entity_poly.entity_id
_entity_poly.type
_entity_poly.pdbx_seq_one_letter_code
_entity_poly.pdbx_strand_id
1 'polypeptide(L)'
;MRSICIILCLLFVICFSNPSFPHRIEGEITPVLERMEVILGLIEAGDKELAFREAQEVFEDFHYHDFSRVEEGLKTIAVRMDREFGTNLGKQLEDSFSKKDPELLRKTIKTLGLLLMVERFKFVESKLGSFSKSELKDFKKHFWRGRNYFTLLFEPALAKYNPAEEVRLERLLDKMLYSLEDRKLKDFYRARIELVDRINRDFGLSLPTTLLNEKQ
;
A
#
# COMPACT_ATOMS: atom_id res chain seq x y z
N MET A 1 -42.01 36.24 22.77
CA MET A 1 -41.62 34.93 23.31
C MET A 1 -42.03 33.84 22.32
N ARG A 2 -41.10 32.93 22.02
CA ARG A 2 -41.23 31.69 21.22
C ARG A 2 -41.26 31.92 19.70
N SER A 3 -40.14 32.23 19.05
CA SER A 3 -38.90 31.44 18.86
C SER A 3 -39.04 30.29 17.85
N ILE A 4 -38.47 30.53 16.67
CA ILE A 4 -37.60 29.61 15.91
C ILE A 4 -38.20 28.22 15.67
N CYS A 5 -38.99 28.08 14.61
CA CYS A 5 -39.61 26.79 14.26
C CYS A 5 -39.28 26.26 12.86
N ILE A 6 -38.37 26.86 12.08
CA ILE A 6 -38.18 26.45 10.67
C ILE A 6 -36.71 26.28 10.23
N ILE A 7 -35.69 26.57 11.06
CA ILE A 7 -34.28 26.46 10.64
C ILE A 7 -33.60 25.14 11.10
N LEU A 8 -34.27 24.28 11.87
CA LEU A 8 -33.63 23.08 12.44
C LEU A 8 -33.73 21.79 11.60
N CYS A 9 -34.44 21.79 10.48
CA CYS A 9 -34.58 20.58 9.63
C CYS A 9 -33.62 20.56 8.42
N LEU A 10 -32.84 21.61 8.20
CA LEU A 10 -31.83 21.68 7.13
C LEU A 10 -30.39 21.49 7.63
N LEU A 11 -30.20 21.31 8.94
CA LEU A 11 -28.89 21.03 9.57
C LEU A 11 -28.67 19.54 9.87
N PHE A 12 -29.62 18.66 9.51
CA PHE A 12 -29.55 17.21 9.73
C PHE A 12 -29.32 16.40 8.44
N VAL A 13 -28.67 17.01 7.44
CA VAL A 13 -28.06 16.32 6.28
C VAL A 13 -26.53 16.49 6.31
N ILE A 14 -25.99 16.67 7.51
CA ILE A 14 -24.57 16.54 7.83
C ILE A 14 -24.54 15.44 8.89
N CYS A 15 -23.61 14.48 8.78
CA CYS A 15 -23.39 13.35 9.70
C CYS A 15 -23.93 11.97 9.30
N PHE A 16 -23.82 11.57 8.03
CA PHE A 16 -23.54 10.16 7.69
C PHE A 16 -22.62 10.02 6.47
N SER A 17 -21.63 10.90 6.32
CA SER A 17 -20.34 10.43 5.83
C SER A 17 -19.72 9.70 7.02
N ASN A 18 -19.87 8.37 7.07
CA ASN A 18 -19.06 7.57 7.98
C ASN A 18 -17.62 8.05 7.78
N PRO A 19 -16.92 8.54 8.82
CA PRO A 19 -15.49 8.59 8.73
C PRO A 19 -15.08 7.13 8.55
N SER A 20 -14.67 6.78 7.32
CA SER A 20 -13.74 5.68 7.12
C SER A 20 -12.54 6.07 7.97
N PHE A 21 -12.54 5.64 9.24
CA PHE A 21 -11.38 5.78 10.08
C PHE A 21 -10.29 5.02 9.32
N PRO A 22 -9.24 5.70 8.84
CA PRO A 22 -8.13 4.97 8.24
C PRO A 22 -7.69 3.94 9.27
N HIS A 23 -7.58 2.67 8.84
CA HIS A 23 -7.21 1.60 9.74
C HIS A 23 -5.86 1.92 10.38
N ARG A 24 -5.65 1.36 11.58
CA ARG A 24 -4.52 1.75 12.44
C ARG A 24 -3.19 1.48 11.73
N ILE A 25 -2.45 2.55 11.47
CA ILE A 25 -1.05 2.47 11.07
C ILE A 25 -0.24 1.99 12.28
N GLU A 26 0.49 0.90 12.12
CA GLU A 26 1.35 0.35 13.16
C GLU A 26 2.81 0.25 12.69
N GLY A 27 3.74 0.57 13.59
CA GLY A 27 5.16 0.53 13.29
C GLY A 27 5.65 1.72 12.47
N GLU A 28 6.78 1.52 11.79
CA GLU A 28 7.49 2.56 11.04
C GLU A 28 6.96 2.64 9.60
N ILE A 29 6.62 3.85 9.15
CA ILE A 29 6.36 4.15 7.75
C ILE A 29 7.71 4.47 7.11
N THR A 30 8.01 3.85 5.97
CA THR A 30 9.26 4.16 5.28
C THR A 30 9.13 5.53 4.60
N PRO A 31 10.21 6.33 4.55
CA PRO A 31 10.21 7.62 3.85
C PRO A 31 9.64 7.56 2.44
N VAL A 32 10.02 6.53 1.67
CA VAL A 32 9.50 6.36 0.31
C VAL A 32 7.99 6.07 0.28
N LEU A 33 7.44 5.38 1.28
CA LEU A 33 6.01 5.07 1.34
C LEU A 33 5.18 6.33 1.60
N GLU A 34 5.62 7.19 2.52
CA GLU A 34 4.98 8.49 2.74
C GLU A 34 4.97 9.33 1.45
N ARG A 35 6.08 9.31 0.70
CA ARG A 35 6.20 10.06 -0.55
C ARG A 35 5.31 9.46 -1.65
N MET A 36 5.20 8.14 -1.72
CA MET A 36 4.24 7.45 -2.60
C MET A 36 2.79 7.86 -2.29
N GLU A 37 2.41 7.89 -1.01
CA GLU A 37 1.08 8.34 -0.57
C GLU A 37 0.79 9.78 -1.03
N VAL A 38 1.72 10.71 -0.79
CA VAL A 38 1.60 12.10 -1.22
C VAL A 38 1.42 12.22 -2.73
N ILE A 39 2.25 11.51 -3.52
CA ILE A 39 2.16 11.49 -4.99
C ILE A 39 0.76 11.01 -5.43
N LEU A 40 0.26 9.92 -4.85
CA LEU A 40 -1.06 9.40 -5.19
C LEU A 40 -2.19 10.36 -4.80
N GLY A 41 -2.09 11.00 -3.63
CA GLY A 41 -3.05 12.00 -3.17
C GLY A 41 -3.13 13.21 -4.10
N LEU A 42 -1.98 13.69 -4.59
CA LEU A 42 -1.92 14.78 -5.56
C LEU A 42 -2.52 14.38 -6.91
N ILE A 43 -2.27 13.16 -7.38
CA ILE A 43 -2.89 12.67 -8.62
C ILE A 43 -4.42 12.55 -8.46
N GLU A 44 -4.91 12.09 -7.32
CA GLU A 44 -6.35 12.02 -7.00
C GLU A 44 -7.00 13.41 -6.91
N ALA A 45 -6.29 14.41 -6.37
CA ALA A 45 -6.75 15.80 -6.30
C ALA A 45 -6.74 16.50 -7.68
N GLY A 46 -6.10 15.92 -8.69
CA GLY A 46 -5.95 16.51 -10.02
C GLY A 46 -4.72 17.42 -10.18
N ASP A 47 -3.89 17.53 -9.14
CA ASP A 47 -2.66 18.35 -9.09
C ASP A 47 -1.48 17.63 -9.75
N LYS A 48 -1.64 17.30 -11.04
CA LYS A 48 -0.71 16.46 -11.81
C LYS A 48 0.72 17.02 -11.84
N GLU A 49 0.87 18.33 -12.01
CA GLU A 49 2.20 18.96 -12.05
C GLU A 49 2.93 18.84 -10.72
N LEU A 50 2.20 19.04 -9.60
CA LEU A 50 2.78 18.89 -8.28
C LEU A 50 3.11 17.41 -8.00
N ALA A 51 2.26 16.48 -8.40
CA ALA A 51 2.55 15.05 -8.28
C ALA A 51 3.86 14.65 -8.99
N PHE A 52 4.10 15.15 -10.21
CA PHE A 52 5.35 14.88 -10.93
C PHE A 52 6.56 15.57 -10.29
N ARG A 53 6.40 16.75 -9.69
CA ARG A 53 7.49 17.39 -8.91
C ARG A 53 7.84 16.56 -7.68
N GLU A 54 6.85 16.17 -6.88
CA GLU A 54 7.08 15.31 -5.70
C GLU A 54 7.72 13.98 -6.10
N ALA A 55 7.26 13.37 -7.20
CA ALA A 55 7.82 12.13 -7.71
C ALA A 55 9.27 12.31 -8.22
N GLN A 56 9.60 13.46 -8.81
CA GLN A 56 10.96 13.77 -9.26
C GLN A 56 11.93 13.90 -8.09
N GLU A 57 11.48 14.45 -6.95
CA GLU A 57 12.32 14.60 -5.74
C GLU A 57 12.71 13.26 -5.11
N VAL A 58 11.93 12.20 -5.33
CA VAL A 58 12.20 10.85 -4.82
C VAL A 58 12.47 9.83 -5.94
N PHE A 59 12.74 10.32 -7.16
CA PHE A 59 12.99 9.46 -8.30
C PHE A 59 14.31 8.69 -8.12
N GLU A 60 15.38 9.41 -7.81
CA GLU A 60 16.67 8.86 -7.38
C GLU A 60 16.73 8.75 -5.84
N ASP A 61 17.77 8.11 -5.33
CA ASP A 61 18.03 8.00 -3.89
C ASP A 61 18.10 9.40 -3.24
N PHE A 62 17.49 9.54 -2.06
CA PHE A 62 17.21 10.83 -1.45
C PHE A 62 17.52 10.85 0.04
N HIS A 63 17.73 12.04 0.60
CA HIS A 63 17.89 12.23 2.03
C HIS A 63 16.54 12.56 2.67
N TYR A 64 16.25 11.97 3.83
CA TYR A 64 14.98 12.17 4.53
C TYR A 64 15.20 12.72 5.94
N HIS A 65 14.79 13.97 6.17
CA HIS A 65 14.94 14.81 7.38
C HIS A 65 16.36 15.04 7.91
N ASP A 66 17.25 14.06 7.79
CA ASP A 66 18.65 14.13 8.18
C ASP A 66 19.52 13.73 6.99
N PHE A 67 20.50 14.58 6.65
CA PHE A 67 21.46 14.33 5.58
C PHE A 67 22.38 13.12 5.88
N SER A 68 22.30 12.56 7.08
CA SER A 68 23.10 11.39 7.48
C SER A 68 22.65 10.06 6.87
N ARG A 69 21.41 9.95 6.39
CA ARG A 69 20.84 8.71 5.87
C ARG A 69 20.30 8.89 4.45
N VAL A 70 20.74 7.99 3.56
CA VAL A 70 20.25 7.90 2.18
C VAL A 70 19.16 6.84 2.13
N GLU A 71 18.00 7.23 1.63
CA GLU A 71 16.86 6.36 1.38
C GLU A 71 16.81 5.97 -0.11
N GLU A 72 16.37 4.75 -0.38
CA GLU A 72 16.24 4.27 -1.76
C GLU A 72 15.12 5.03 -2.49
N GLY A 73 15.45 5.55 -3.67
CA GLY A 73 14.50 6.21 -4.56
C GLY A 73 13.60 5.24 -5.30
N LEU A 74 12.57 5.77 -5.94
CA LEU A 74 11.61 5.02 -6.74
C LEU A 74 12.29 4.18 -7.83
N LYS A 75 13.32 4.74 -8.49
CA LYS A 75 14.05 4.05 -9.56
C LYS A 75 14.87 2.87 -9.03
N THR A 76 15.61 3.07 -7.94
CA THR A 76 16.41 2.00 -7.29
C THR A 76 15.51 0.84 -6.87
N ILE A 77 14.38 1.15 -6.24
CA ILE A 77 13.37 0.17 -5.85
C ILE A 77 12.81 -0.53 -7.08
N ALA A 78 12.39 0.21 -8.12
CA ALA A 78 11.83 -0.37 -9.33
C ALA A 78 12.81 -1.36 -9.99
N VAL A 79 14.09 -1.02 -10.09
CA VAL A 79 15.12 -1.92 -10.63
C VAL A 79 15.34 -3.15 -9.74
N ARG A 80 15.23 -3.04 -8.41
CA ARG A 80 15.24 -4.22 -7.52
C ARG A 80 14.03 -5.10 -7.79
N MET A 81 12.82 -4.52 -7.81
CA MET A 81 11.57 -5.24 -8.03
C MET A 81 11.52 -5.90 -9.42
N ASP A 82 12.05 -5.25 -10.45
CA ASP A 82 12.19 -5.83 -11.79
C ASP A 82 13.01 -7.12 -11.78
N ARG A 83 14.14 -7.10 -11.06
CA ARG A 83 15.02 -8.28 -10.92
C ARG A 83 14.40 -9.38 -10.07
N GLU A 84 13.77 -9.04 -8.95
CA GLU A 84 13.20 -10.01 -8.02
C GLU A 84 11.93 -10.68 -8.57
N PHE A 85 11.09 -9.90 -9.25
CA PHE A 85 9.74 -10.31 -9.63
C PHE A 85 9.53 -10.45 -11.14
N GLY A 86 10.54 -10.18 -11.96
CA GLY A 86 10.47 -10.27 -13.42
C GLY A 86 9.52 -9.24 -14.03
N THR A 87 9.49 -8.03 -13.46
CA THR A 87 8.63 -6.92 -13.91
C THR A 87 9.41 -5.93 -14.78
N ASN A 88 8.77 -4.85 -15.22
CA ASN A 88 9.38 -3.78 -16.03
C ASN A 88 9.04 -2.38 -15.50
N LEU A 89 8.90 -2.26 -14.18
CA LEU A 89 8.55 -1.05 -13.45
C LEU A 89 9.57 0.07 -13.63
N GLY A 90 10.86 -0.23 -13.77
CA GLY A 90 11.86 0.80 -14.05
C GLY A 90 11.52 1.55 -15.35
N LYS A 91 11.20 0.78 -16.40
CA LYS A 91 10.76 1.35 -17.68
C LYS A 91 9.39 2.03 -17.58
N GLN A 92 8.43 1.45 -16.87
CA GLN A 92 7.11 2.10 -16.69
C GLN A 92 7.22 3.43 -15.95
N LEU A 93 8.10 3.50 -14.96
CA LEU A 93 8.40 4.73 -14.23
C LEU A 93 8.98 5.78 -15.18
N GLU A 94 10.05 5.46 -15.92
CA GLU A 94 10.64 6.37 -16.91
C GLU A 94 9.65 6.82 -17.99
N ASP A 95 8.82 5.89 -18.48
CA ASP A 95 7.74 6.18 -19.43
C ASP A 95 6.72 7.18 -18.84
N SER A 96 6.39 7.06 -17.56
CA SER A 96 5.45 7.97 -16.90
C SER A 96 5.96 9.42 -16.86
N PHE A 97 7.25 9.62 -16.59
CA PHE A 97 7.88 10.95 -16.59
C PHE A 97 8.03 11.51 -18.00
N SER A 98 8.51 10.70 -18.95
CA SER A 98 8.71 11.15 -20.33
C SER A 98 7.41 11.52 -21.04
N LYS A 99 6.33 10.77 -20.77
CA LYS A 99 4.99 11.03 -21.32
C LYS A 99 4.18 12.03 -20.49
N LYS A 100 4.65 12.38 -19.29
CA LYS A 100 3.90 13.15 -18.27
C LYS A 100 2.50 12.58 -18.04
N ASP A 101 2.40 11.26 -17.99
CA ASP A 101 1.15 10.53 -17.85
C ASP A 101 0.87 10.23 -16.36
N PRO A 102 -0.06 10.96 -15.71
CA PRO A 102 -0.34 10.77 -14.30
C PRO A 102 -1.02 9.43 -13.99
N GLU A 103 -1.75 8.83 -14.94
CA GLU A 103 -2.37 7.52 -14.73
C GLU A 103 -1.32 6.42 -14.80
N LEU A 104 -0.36 6.55 -15.72
CA LEU A 104 0.80 5.65 -15.76
C LEU A 104 1.65 5.77 -14.49
N LEU A 105 1.89 7.00 -14.00
CA LEU A 105 2.59 7.23 -12.74
C LEU A 105 1.83 6.60 -11.56
N ARG A 106 0.52 6.87 -11.45
CA ARG A 106 -0.36 6.28 -10.43
C ARG A 106 -0.29 4.75 -10.42
N LYS A 107 -0.42 4.13 -11.60
CA LYS A 107 -0.36 2.67 -11.74
C LYS A 107 1.03 2.14 -11.37
N THR A 108 2.10 2.83 -11.74
CA THR A 108 3.47 2.42 -11.44
C THR A 108 3.74 2.48 -9.94
N ILE A 109 3.37 3.58 -9.27
CA ILE A 109 3.50 3.75 -7.82
C ILE A 109 2.70 2.69 -7.05
N LYS A 110 1.45 2.43 -7.46
CA LYS A 110 0.64 1.37 -6.84
C LYS A 110 1.25 -0.02 -7.05
N THR A 111 1.78 -0.29 -8.23
CA THR A 111 2.44 -1.58 -8.50
C THR A 111 3.70 -1.74 -7.64
N LEU A 112 4.52 -0.70 -7.51
CA LEU A 112 5.68 -0.69 -6.60
C LEU A 112 5.26 -0.94 -5.14
N GLY A 113 4.22 -0.23 -4.66
CA GLY A 113 3.68 -0.40 -3.33
C GLY A 113 3.19 -1.82 -3.04
N LEU A 114 2.50 -2.45 -4.01
CA LEU A 114 2.06 -3.84 -3.91
C LEU A 114 3.26 -4.80 -3.83
N LEU A 115 4.30 -4.60 -4.65
CA LEU A 115 5.48 -5.47 -4.60
C LEU A 115 6.28 -5.31 -3.30
N LEU A 116 6.42 -4.09 -2.79
CA LEU A 116 7.05 -3.85 -1.49
C LEU A 116 6.24 -4.49 -0.35
N MET A 117 4.91 -4.43 -0.40
CA MET A 117 4.05 -5.17 0.52
C MET A 117 4.32 -6.69 0.45
N VAL A 118 4.38 -7.25 -0.77
CA VAL A 118 4.65 -8.67 -0.99
C VAL A 118 6.03 -9.08 -0.48
N GLU A 119 7.06 -8.27 -0.71
CA GLU A 119 8.42 -8.49 -0.18
C GLU A 119 8.39 -8.65 1.35
N ARG A 120 7.66 -7.78 2.05
CA ARG A 120 7.50 -7.88 3.53
C ARG A 120 6.78 -9.15 3.95
N PHE A 121 5.70 -9.52 3.26
CA PHE A 121 4.97 -10.74 3.60
C PHE A 121 5.74 -12.01 3.27
N LYS A 122 6.49 -12.06 2.16
CA LYS A 122 7.41 -13.18 1.85
C LYS A 122 8.50 -13.32 2.89
N PHE A 123 9.04 -12.21 3.40
CA PHE A 123 10.00 -12.26 4.50
C PHE A 123 9.40 -12.94 5.74
N VAL A 124 8.20 -12.51 6.18
CA VAL A 124 7.49 -13.14 7.31
C VAL A 124 7.22 -14.63 7.05
N GLU A 125 6.74 -14.95 5.86
CA GLU A 125 6.43 -16.32 5.43
C GLU A 125 7.67 -17.23 5.51
N SER A 126 8.83 -16.78 5.00
CA SER A 126 10.08 -17.54 4.98
C SER A 126 10.60 -17.93 6.37
N LYS A 127 10.16 -17.22 7.40
CA LYS A 127 10.57 -17.44 8.79
C LYS A 127 9.52 -18.14 9.63
N LEU A 128 8.29 -18.27 9.13
CA LEU A 128 7.16 -18.77 9.92
C LEU A 128 7.32 -20.22 10.39
N GLY A 129 8.10 -21.02 9.66
CA GLY A 129 8.33 -22.44 9.98
C GLY A 129 9.32 -22.71 11.11
N SER A 130 10.10 -21.73 11.57
CA SER A 130 11.29 -22.00 12.40
C SER A 130 11.53 -21.04 13.57
N PHE A 131 10.62 -20.11 13.84
CA PHE A 131 10.88 -19.06 14.81
C PHE A 131 10.44 -19.37 16.24
N SER A 132 11.18 -18.83 17.20
CA SER A 132 10.91 -18.84 18.63
C SER A 132 9.81 -17.85 19.02
N LYS A 133 9.24 -17.96 20.23
CA LYS A 133 8.25 -16.96 20.69
C LYS A 133 8.86 -15.56 20.83
N SER A 134 10.15 -15.44 21.13
CA SER A 134 10.87 -14.16 21.22
C SER A 134 10.97 -13.42 19.88
N GLU A 135 11.05 -14.15 18.77
CA GLU A 135 11.16 -13.56 17.41
C GLU A 135 9.81 -13.10 16.83
N LEU A 136 8.68 -13.52 17.45
CA LEU A 136 7.33 -13.16 16.99
C LEU A 136 7.13 -11.64 16.93
N LYS A 137 7.70 -10.90 17.89
CA LYS A 137 7.56 -9.44 17.96
C LYS A 137 8.20 -8.77 16.73
N ASP A 138 9.38 -9.22 16.33
CA ASP A 138 10.08 -8.66 15.18
C ASP A 138 9.36 -9.01 13.88
N PHE A 139 8.80 -10.21 13.76
CA PHE A 139 8.02 -10.59 12.57
C PHE A 139 6.70 -9.83 12.46
N LYS A 140 6.04 -9.56 13.59
CA LYS A 140 4.89 -8.65 13.61
C LYS A 140 5.29 -7.27 13.10
N LYS A 141 6.49 -6.76 13.44
CA LYS A 141 6.98 -5.48 12.89
C LYS A 141 7.08 -5.53 11.36
N HIS A 142 7.58 -6.63 10.78
CA HIS A 142 7.62 -6.80 9.32
C HIS A 142 6.22 -6.93 8.71
N PHE A 143 5.32 -7.66 9.37
CA PHE A 143 3.93 -7.79 8.95
C PHE A 143 3.23 -6.41 8.90
N TRP A 144 3.33 -5.62 9.97
CA TRP A 144 2.74 -4.29 10.04
C TRP A 144 3.32 -3.33 8.99
N ARG A 145 4.63 -3.39 8.74
CA ARG A 145 5.25 -2.65 7.63
C ARG A 145 4.65 -3.03 6.27
N GLY A 146 4.35 -4.32 6.06
CA GLY A 146 3.61 -4.77 4.88
C GLY A 146 2.19 -4.18 4.82
N ARG A 147 1.44 -4.28 5.91
CA ARG A 147 0.07 -3.72 6.00
C ARG A 147 0.03 -2.21 5.77
N ASN A 148 1.03 -1.45 6.20
CA ASN A 148 1.06 0.00 5.97
C ASN A 148 1.05 0.37 4.48
N TYR A 149 1.61 -0.46 3.58
CA TYR A 149 1.45 -0.26 2.14
C TYR A 149 -0.01 -0.41 1.69
N PHE A 150 -0.74 -1.39 2.25
CA PHE A 150 -2.18 -1.53 2.02
C PHE A 150 -2.94 -0.28 2.47
N THR A 151 -2.76 0.08 3.74
CA THR A 151 -3.48 1.16 4.43
C THR A 151 -3.27 2.52 3.78
N LEU A 152 -2.06 2.81 3.28
CA LEU A 152 -1.76 4.12 2.71
C LEU A 152 -2.05 4.20 1.20
N LEU A 153 -1.85 3.12 0.43
CA LEU A 153 -1.88 3.20 -1.03
C LEU A 153 -3.16 2.64 -1.66
N PHE A 154 -3.90 1.79 -0.95
CA PHE A 154 -5.04 1.05 -1.51
C PHE A 154 -6.33 1.27 -0.73
N GLU A 155 -6.27 1.19 0.60
CA GLU A 155 -7.42 1.36 1.48
C GLU A 155 -8.20 2.66 1.22
N PRO A 156 -7.59 3.85 1.02
CA PRO A 156 -8.37 5.08 0.84
C PRO A 156 -9.24 5.05 -0.42
N ALA A 157 -8.73 4.45 -1.49
CA ALA A 157 -9.48 4.29 -2.74
C ALA A 157 -10.58 3.23 -2.60
N LEU A 158 -10.32 2.12 -1.91
CA LEU A 158 -11.32 1.09 -1.68
C LEU A 158 -12.42 1.60 -0.75
N ALA A 159 -12.09 2.28 0.35
CA ALA A 159 -13.07 2.85 1.26
C ALA A 159 -14.03 3.82 0.54
N LYS A 160 -13.51 4.59 -0.42
CA LYS A 160 -14.29 5.55 -1.22
C LYS A 160 -15.14 4.91 -2.31
N TYR A 161 -14.59 3.94 -3.05
CA TYR A 161 -15.21 3.44 -4.29
C TYR A 161 -15.73 2.00 -4.20
N ASN A 162 -15.23 1.19 -3.27
CA ASN A 162 -15.61 -0.21 -3.06
C ASN A 162 -15.44 -0.65 -1.58
N PRO A 163 -16.24 -0.11 -0.65
CA PRO A 163 -16.07 -0.35 0.79
C PRO A 163 -16.31 -1.81 1.20
N ALA A 164 -17.09 -2.57 0.42
CA ALA A 164 -17.28 -4.00 0.68
C ALA A 164 -15.98 -4.79 0.46
N GLU A 165 -15.22 -4.43 -0.57
CA GLU A 165 -13.93 -5.05 -0.86
C GLU A 165 -12.85 -4.56 0.10
N GLU A 166 -12.88 -3.28 0.50
CA GLU A 166 -12.04 -2.74 1.59
C GLU A 166 -12.10 -3.63 2.85
N VAL A 167 -13.30 -3.80 3.41
CA VAL A 167 -13.53 -4.67 4.60
C VAL A 167 -13.09 -6.11 4.34
N ARG A 168 -13.22 -6.60 3.10
CA ARG A 168 -12.80 -7.96 2.75
C ARG A 168 -11.28 -8.10 2.80
N LEU A 169 -10.54 -7.17 2.22
CA LEU A 169 -9.08 -7.20 2.18
C LEU A 169 -8.48 -6.99 3.57
N GLU A 170 -9.10 -6.13 4.39
CA GLU A 170 -8.75 -5.98 5.80
C GLU A 170 -8.91 -7.30 6.57
N ARG A 171 -10.02 -8.03 6.37
CA ARG A 171 -10.20 -9.36 6.97
C ARG A 171 -9.17 -10.38 6.51
N LEU A 172 -8.66 -10.26 5.28
CA LEU A 172 -7.55 -11.12 4.82
C LEU A 172 -6.25 -10.78 5.54
N LEU A 173 -5.96 -9.49 5.75
CA LEU A 173 -4.80 -9.04 6.53
C LEU A 173 -4.91 -9.51 7.99
N ASP A 174 -6.06 -9.38 8.63
CA ASP A 174 -6.26 -9.89 10.00
C ASP A 174 -6.09 -11.42 10.06
N LYS A 175 -6.62 -12.14 9.07
CA LYS A 175 -6.40 -13.59 8.95
C LYS A 175 -4.92 -13.94 8.79
N MET A 176 -4.15 -13.15 8.05
CA MET A 176 -2.70 -13.31 7.94
C MET A 176 -2.01 -13.05 9.29
N LEU A 177 -2.39 -12.02 10.03
CA LEU A 177 -1.86 -11.74 11.36
C LEU A 177 -2.12 -12.89 12.34
N TYR A 178 -3.35 -13.41 12.40
CA TYR A 178 -3.67 -14.59 13.21
C TYR A 178 -2.90 -15.82 12.77
N SER A 179 -2.73 -16.02 11.46
CA SER A 179 -1.92 -17.13 10.93
C SER A 179 -0.45 -17.02 11.31
N LEU A 180 0.08 -15.79 11.40
CA LEU A 180 1.43 -15.53 11.91
C LEU A 180 1.52 -15.88 13.40
N GLU A 181 0.56 -15.46 14.22
CA GLU A 181 0.50 -15.75 15.66
C GLU A 181 0.39 -17.26 15.95
N ASP A 182 -0.44 -17.95 15.17
CA ASP A 182 -0.69 -19.39 15.26
C ASP A 182 0.35 -20.25 14.51
N ARG A 183 1.31 -19.63 13.80
CA ARG A 183 2.33 -20.31 12.98
C ARG A 183 1.76 -21.18 11.86
N LYS A 184 0.61 -20.79 11.31
CA LYS A 184 -0.09 -21.49 10.22
C LYS A 184 0.42 -21.03 8.85
N LEU A 185 1.58 -21.55 8.44
CA LEU A 185 2.25 -21.16 7.19
C LEU A 185 1.35 -21.26 5.96
N LYS A 186 0.64 -22.39 5.80
CA LYS A 186 -0.25 -22.60 4.66
C LYS A 186 -1.41 -21.61 4.61
N ASP A 187 -1.94 -21.20 5.76
CA ASP A 187 -3.05 -20.25 5.82
C ASP A 187 -2.58 -18.82 5.56
N PHE A 188 -1.40 -18.46 6.07
CA PHE A 188 -0.74 -17.18 5.77
C PHE A 188 -0.51 -17.03 4.26
N TYR A 189 0.10 -18.05 3.64
CA TYR A 189 0.39 -18.08 2.20
C TYR A 189 -0.87 -17.94 1.35
N ARG A 190 -1.91 -18.73 1.64
CA ARG A 190 -3.19 -18.67 0.92
C ARG A 190 -3.85 -17.29 1.03
N ALA A 191 -3.87 -16.72 2.23
CA ALA A 191 -4.44 -15.39 2.45
C ALA A 191 -3.63 -14.29 1.73
N ARG A 192 -2.29 -14.39 1.72
CA ARG A 192 -1.42 -13.48 0.95
C ARG A 192 -1.72 -13.54 -0.54
N ILE A 193 -1.87 -14.73 -1.12
CA ILE A 193 -2.22 -14.90 -2.54
C ILE A 193 -3.55 -14.25 -2.85
N GLU A 194 -4.57 -14.52 -2.04
CA GLU A 194 -5.91 -13.94 -2.25
C GLU A 194 -5.87 -12.41 -2.15
N LEU A 195 -5.13 -11.86 -1.18
CA LEU A 195 -4.94 -10.42 -1.01
C LEU A 195 -4.30 -9.80 -2.26
N VAL A 196 -3.19 -10.37 -2.74
CA VAL A 196 -2.46 -9.84 -3.91
C VAL A 196 -3.29 -9.94 -5.18
N ASP A 197 -3.98 -11.06 -5.42
CA ASP A 197 -4.83 -11.24 -6.60
C ASP A 197 -5.95 -10.20 -6.65
N ARG A 198 -6.59 -9.94 -5.50
CA ARG A 198 -7.68 -8.96 -5.40
C ARG A 198 -7.20 -7.54 -5.63
N ILE A 199 -6.14 -7.11 -4.96
CA ILE A 199 -5.55 -5.77 -5.17
C ILE A 199 -5.12 -5.61 -6.64
N ASN A 200 -4.45 -6.62 -7.22
CA ASN A 200 -4.03 -6.58 -8.61
C ASN A 200 -5.22 -6.41 -9.57
N ARG A 201 -6.35 -7.06 -9.28
CA ARG A 201 -7.58 -6.99 -10.07
C ARG A 201 -8.29 -5.65 -9.92
N ASP A 202 -8.53 -5.21 -8.69
CA ASP A 202 -9.31 -4.00 -8.39
C ASP A 202 -8.61 -2.73 -8.86
N PHE A 203 -7.28 -2.73 -8.86
CA PHE A 203 -6.47 -1.61 -9.33
C PHE A 203 -5.87 -1.81 -10.72
N GLY A 204 -6.16 -2.94 -11.38
CA GLY A 204 -5.71 -3.22 -12.74
C GLY A 204 -4.18 -3.19 -12.90
N LEU A 205 -3.41 -3.70 -11.93
CA LEU A 205 -1.95 -3.54 -11.84
C LEU A 205 -1.16 -4.47 -12.79
N SER A 206 -1.82 -5.45 -13.41
CA SER A 206 -1.24 -6.35 -14.42
C SER A 206 0.02 -7.09 -13.94
N LEU A 207 0.14 -7.34 -12.63
CA LEU A 207 1.25 -8.10 -12.07
C LEU A 207 1.23 -9.56 -12.54
N PRO A 208 2.40 -10.15 -12.83
CA PRO A 208 2.48 -11.54 -13.30
C PRO A 208 2.00 -12.51 -12.22
N THR A 209 1.25 -13.52 -12.63
CA THR A 209 0.71 -14.57 -11.74
C THR A 209 1.79 -15.42 -11.08
N THR A 210 3.04 -15.35 -11.56
CA THR A 210 4.21 -15.96 -10.91
C THR A 210 4.45 -15.43 -9.50
N LEU A 211 3.95 -14.23 -9.15
CA LEU A 211 3.99 -13.68 -7.79
C LEU A 211 3.07 -14.42 -6.81
N LEU A 212 2.10 -15.15 -7.36
CA LEU A 212 1.13 -15.96 -6.63
C LEU A 212 1.57 -17.42 -6.54
N ASN A 213 2.56 -17.85 -7.32
CA ASN A 213 3.02 -19.23 -7.39
C ASN A 213 4.51 -19.33 -7.08
N GLU A 214 4.85 -19.80 -5.88
CA GLU A 214 6.15 -20.42 -5.64
C GLU A 214 5.91 -21.94 -5.55
N LYS A 215 6.73 -22.70 -6.28
CA LYS A 215 6.69 -24.17 -6.27
C LYS A 215 6.85 -24.63 -4.82
N GLN A 216 5.86 -25.39 -4.34
CA GLN A 216 5.94 -26.20 -3.13
C GLN A 216 7.10 -27.19 -3.20
#